data_AF-A0A7J7I8P5-F1
#
_entry.id   AF-A0A7J7I8P5-F1
#
_cell.length_a   1.000
_cell.length_b   1.000
_cell.length_c   1.000
_cell.angle_alpha   90.00
_cell.angle_beta   90.00
_cell.angle_gamma   90.00
#
_symmetry.space_group_name_H-M   'P 1'
#
loop_
_entity.id
_entity.type
_entity.pdbx_description
1 polymer ?
#
loop_
_entity_poly.entity_id
_entity_poly.type
_entity_poly.pdbx_seq_one_letter_code
_entity_poly.pdbx_strand_id
1 'polypeptide(L)'
;MERLLDCVRIWLKSKLELDKFDMEKQPHAQVQVQDSFPFSIGFSSNGGPIFTSSNGVLFAKGHPFPSVKILTLHRSNTFHLEAFYADPNELPPGTSPKISKFTIGPFQVSDREKVKVKVRVQLNLHGIVTVESALLIEDHRDDSRGNARGTSENMETDNDTSSDVAEETAADGMKKGKAMRRQDLPVSENVYGGMTEAELSQALEKELQLAQQDIKIEQTKDRKNMLESYVYETRSKLLNTYRSFATELEKEGISRNLQQTEDWLYDDGVDESENIYSEKLDDLKKLVDPVENRYKDEDARAQATRGLLNCIVDYRMAVGSLPPSERDAVVNECNKAEQWLQEKTQRQDSLPKNADPILWSSEIKRKADALDAMCKHIMRSKASGTRLEDTMEAEQRNKQDDMRVD
;
A
#
# COMPACT_ATOMS: atom_id res chain seq x y z
N MET A 1 18.89 3.93 45.74
CA MET A 1 18.14 4.52 44.61
C MET A 1 19.03 5.37 43.72
N GLU A 2 19.83 6.29 44.27
CA GLU A 2 20.70 7.19 43.48
C GLU A 2 21.72 6.47 42.57
N ARG A 3 22.35 5.38 43.04
CA ARG A 3 23.30 4.61 42.21
C ARG A 3 22.66 3.93 40.98
N LEU A 4 21.38 3.57 41.05
CA LEU A 4 20.66 3.00 39.91
C LEU A 4 20.28 4.07 38.88
N LEU A 5 19.95 5.28 39.36
CA LEU A 5 19.66 6.42 38.50
C LEU A 5 20.91 6.89 37.73
N ASP A 6 22.09 6.83 38.35
CA ASP A 6 23.36 7.14 37.67
C ASP A 6 23.72 6.11 36.61
N CYS A 7 23.51 4.82 36.85
CA CYS A 7 23.72 3.78 35.84
C CYS A 7 22.78 3.96 34.63
N VAL A 8 21.52 4.30 34.86
CA VAL A 8 20.55 4.56 33.78
C VAL A 8 20.91 5.83 33.00
N ARG A 9 21.40 6.88 33.67
CA ARG A 9 21.89 8.09 33.02
C ARG A 9 23.12 7.83 32.15
N ILE A 10 24.08 7.05 32.63
CA ILE A 10 25.28 6.68 31.87
C ILE A 10 24.89 5.83 30.65
N TRP A 11 23.97 4.88 30.82
CA TRP A 11 23.48 4.04 29.73
C TRP A 11 22.74 4.85 28.66
N LEU A 12 21.86 5.79 29.05
CA LEU A 12 21.18 6.69 28.13
C LEU A 12 22.15 7.64 27.41
N LYS A 13 23.19 8.11 28.11
CA LYS A 13 24.21 9.00 27.52
C LYS A 13 25.09 8.27 26.51
N SER A 14 25.49 7.03 26.80
CA SER A 14 26.16 6.16 25.83
C SER A 14 25.26 5.77 24.65
N LYS A 15 23.97 5.52 24.87
CA LYS A 15 23.01 5.25 23.79
C LYS A 15 22.85 6.47 22.87
N LEU A 16 22.73 7.68 23.43
CA LEU A 16 22.68 8.93 22.67
C LEU A 16 23.99 9.29 21.97
N GLU A 17 25.15 8.88 22.50
CA GLU A 17 26.45 9.01 21.82
C GLU A 17 26.61 7.98 20.69
N LEU A 18 26.13 6.74 20.86
CA LEU A 18 26.09 5.71 19.82
C LEU A 18 25.13 6.11 18.67
N ASP A 19 23.94 6.61 18.99
CA ASP A 19 22.98 7.10 17.99
C ASP A 19 23.49 8.37 17.28
N LYS A 20 24.35 9.18 17.94
CA LYS A 20 25.06 10.31 17.31
C LYS A 20 26.22 9.86 16.43
N PHE A 21 26.90 8.77 16.78
CA PHE A 21 27.98 8.17 15.98
C PHE A 21 27.42 7.53 14.70
N ASP A 22 26.21 6.93 14.76
CA ASP A 22 25.49 6.45 13.57
C ASP A 22 24.89 7.59 12.71
N MET A 23 24.77 8.81 13.27
CA MET A 23 24.34 10.02 12.53
C MET A 23 25.51 10.79 11.90
N GLU A 24 26.76 10.42 12.20
CA GLU A 24 27.94 10.97 11.55
C GLU A 24 28.21 10.17 10.27
N LYS A 25 27.45 10.55 9.22
CA LYS A 25 27.54 10.10 7.84
C LYS A 25 28.95 9.59 7.44
N GLN A 26 29.17 8.28 7.51
CA GLN A 26 29.95 7.65 6.46
C GLN A 26 29.18 7.91 5.16
N PRO A 27 29.79 8.47 4.11
CA PRO A 27 29.15 8.43 2.81
C PRO A 27 28.92 6.95 2.52
N HIS A 28 27.66 6.51 2.42
CA HIS A 28 27.36 5.22 1.83
C HIS A 28 28.14 5.21 0.52
N ALA A 29 29.22 4.42 0.46
CA ALA A 29 30.00 4.29 -0.76
C ALA A 29 29.00 3.81 -1.80
N GLN A 30 28.61 4.70 -2.72
CA GLN A 30 27.79 4.30 -3.84
C GLN A 30 28.68 3.39 -4.66
N VAL A 31 28.47 2.08 -4.51
CA VAL A 31 29.20 1.08 -5.29
C VAL A 31 28.70 1.20 -6.71
N GLN A 32 29.44 1.94 -7.53
CA GLN A 32 29.21 1.97 -8.96
C GLN A 32 29.89 0.75 -9.58
N VAL A 33 29.11 -0.30 -9.83
CA VAL A 33 29.57 -1.46 -10.60
C VAL A 33 29.48 -1.11 -12.08
N GLN A 34 30.63 -1.14 -12.76
CA GLN A 34 30.71 -0.94 -14.20
C GLN A 34 31.15 -2.25 -14.83
N ASP A 35 30.29 -2.82 -15.65
CA ASP A 35 30.55 -4.08 -16.36
C ASP A 35 30.99 -3.80 -17.80
N SER A 36 31.55 -4.81 -18.47
CA SER A 36 32.17 -4.71 -19.78
C SER A 36 31.41 -5.55 -20.79
N PHE A 37 30.95 -4.92 -21.89
CA PHE A 37 30.12 -5.59 -22.88
C PHE A 37 30.98 -6.46 -23.83
N PRO A 38 30.69 -7.76 -23.98
CA PRO A 38 31.63 -8.71 -24.57
C PRO A 38 31.68 -8.72 -26.10
N PHE A 39 30.78 -8.00 -26.78
CA PHE A 39 30.65 -8.01 -28.25
C PHE A 39 30.74 -6.61 -28.84
N SER A 40 31.14 -6.51 -30.10
CA SER A 40 31.15 -5.27 -30.85
C SER A 40 29.77 -5.02 -31.47
N ILE A 41 29.14 -3.87 -31.21
CA ILE A 41 27.84 -3.47 -31.77
C ILE A 41 28.02 -2.37 -32.81
N GLY A 42 27.45 -2.55 -33.99
CA GLY A 42 27.31 -1.56 -35.05
C GLY A 42 25.85 -1.17 -35.30
N PHE A 43 25.67 -0.07 -36.02
CA PHE A 43 24.36 0.39 -36.50
C PHE A 43 24.39 0.58 -38.00
N SER A 44 23.34 0.18 -38.71
CA SER A 44 23.17 0.43 -40.14
C SER A 44 21.89 1.17 -40.43
N SER A 45 21.84 1.86 -41.57
CA SER A 45 20.65 2.55 -42.07
C SER A 45 20.63 2.41 -43.59
N ASN A 46 19.46 2.35 -44.24
CA ASN A 46 19.11 2.06 -45.66
C ASN A 46 20.13 2.28 -46.83
N GLY A 47 21.30 2.89 -46.62
CA GLY A 47 22.46 2.93 -47.53
C GLY A 47 23.77 2.30 -47.00
N GLY A 48 23.74 1.52 -45.90
CA GLY A 48 24.90 0.80 -45.35
C GLY A 48 25.17 1.04 -43.86
N PRO A 49 26.27 0.50 -43.31
CA PRO A 49 26.69 0.75 -41.93
C PRO A 49 26.90 2.26 -41.66
N ILE A 50 26.56 2.73 -40.46
CA ILE A 50 26.83 4.09 -40.01
C ILE A 50 28.26 4.13 -39.46
N PHE A 51 29.16 4.71 -40.25
CA PHE A 51 30.55 4.89 -39.84
C PHE A 51 30.70 6.17 -39.02
N THR A 52 30.63 6.07 -37.69
CA THR A 52 31.07 7.16 -36.78
C THR A 52 32.57 7.11 -36.49
N SER A 53 33.21 5.98 -36.79
CA SER A 53 34.65 5.72 -36.70
C SER A 53 35.04 4.73 -37.80
N SER A 54 36.34 4.56 -38.05
CA SER A 54 36.93 3.89 -39.22
C SER A 54 36.38 2.50 -39.58
N ASN A 55 35.69 1.80 -38.67
CA ASN A 55 35.23 0.41 -38.85
C ASN A 55 33.71 0.19 -38.68
N GLY A 56 32.87 1.22 -38.51
CA GLY A 56 31.41 1.06 -38.41
C GLY A 56 30.89 0.46 -37.09
N VAL A 57 31.78 0.34 -36.10
CA VAL A 57 31.49 -0.12 -34.72
C VAL A 57 31.12 1.08 -33.85
N LEU A 58 29.99 1.00 -33.15
CA LEU A 58 29.52 2.02 -32.22
C LEU A 58 29.98 1.71 -30.78
N PHE A 59 29.78 0.48 -30.31
CA PHE A 59 30.31 -0.01 -29.04
C PHE A 59 31.28 -1.15 -29.34
N ALA A 60 32.56 -1.00 -28.99
CA ALA A 60 33.56 -2.03 -29.24
C ALA A 60 33.44 -3.17 -28.23
N LYS A 61 33.97 -4.35 -28.56
CA LYS A 61 34.19 -5.40 -27.57
C LYS A 61 34.96 -4.87 -26.37
N GLY A 62 34.47 -5.20 -25.18
CA GLY A 62 35.01 -4.73 -23.90
C GLY A 62 34.50 -3.35 -23.48
N HIS A 63 33.61 -2.73 -24.25
CA HIS A 63 33.11 -1.38 -23.94
C HIS A 63 32.32 -1.39 -22.63
N PRO A 64 32.61 -0.49 -21.68
CA PRO A 64 31.90 -0.51 -20.42
C PRO A 64 30.44 -0.04 -20.58
N PHE A 65 29.53 -0.57 -19.76
CA PHE A 65 28.12 -0.17 -19.74
C PHE A 65 27.63 0.09 -18.30
N PRO A 66 26.66 1.00 -18.10
CA PRO A 66 25.84 1.67 -19.12
C PRO A 66 26.62 2.74 -19.90
N SER A 67 26.31 2.92 -21.18
CA SER A 67 26.95 3.92 -22.04
C SER A 67 26.00 4.52 -23.05
N VAL A 68 26.27 5.76 -23.45
CA VAL A 68 25.44 6.53 -24.39
C VAL A 68 26.30 7.08 -25.51
N LYS A 69 25.83 6.93 -26.75
CA LYS A 69 26.44 7.53 -27.94
C LYS A 69 25.39 8.25 -28.78
N ILE A 70 25.77 9.41 -29.31
CA ILE A 70 24.87 10.23 -30.12
C ILE A 70 25.31 10.13 -31.58
N LEU A 71 24.45 9.57 -32.42
CA LEU A 71 24.60 9.54 -33.86
C LEU A 71 24.02 10.82 -34.46
N THR A 72 24.73 11.46 -35.39
CA THR A 72 24.22 12.61 -36.15
C THR A 72 24.04 12.20 -37.60
N LEU A 73 22.79 12.16 -38.06
CA LEU A 73 22.40 11.71 -39.40
C LEU A 73 21.73 12.84 -40.16
N HIS A 74 21.82 12.85 -41.49
CA HIS A 74 21.09 13.79 -42.34
C HIS A 74 20.02 13.04 -43.13
N ARG A 75 18.74 13.32 -42.84
CA ARG A 75 17.57 12.60 -43.35
C ARG A 75 16.45 13.57 -43.73
N SER A 76 15.66 13.21 -44.74
CA SER A 76 14.52 14.00 -45.23
C SER A 76 13.16 13.40 -44.85
N ASN A 77 13.14 12.14 -44.42
CA ASN A 77 11.92 11.42 -44.04
C ASN A 77 12.22 10.33 -42.99
N THR A 78 11.14 9.66 -42.57
CA THR A 78 11.16 8.46 -41.74
C THR A 78 12.20 7.46 -42.24
N PHE A 79 13.04 6.96 -41.33
CA PHE A 79 14.10 6.03 -41.68
C PHE A 79 14.23 4.93 -40.64
N HIS A 80 14.92 3.85 -41.03
CA HIS A 80 15.20 2.73 -40.15
C HIS A 80 16.67 2.70 -39.74
N LEU A 81 16.90 2.26 -38.50
CA LEU A 81 18.19 1.85 -37.99
C LEU A 81 18.14 0.36 -37.62
N GLU A 82 19.17 -0.39 -37.94
CA GLU A 82 19.32 -1.78 -37.50
C GLU A 82 20.58 -1.91 -36.67
N ALA A 83 20.44 -2.35 -35.42
CA ALA A 83 21.55 -2.72 -34.55
C ALA A 83 21.97 -4.16 -34.85
N PHE A 84 23.28 -4.38 -34.94
CA PHE A 84 23.85 -5.69 -35.25
C PHE A 84 25.21 -5.87 -34.57
N TYR A 85 25.59 -7.12 -34.33
CA TYR A 85 26.94 -7.49 -33.91
C TYR A 85 27.90 -7.35 -35.09
N ALA A 86 28.93 -6.53 -34.91
CA ALA A 86 29.83 -6.13 -35.98
C ALA A 86 30.82 -7.23 -36.39
N ASP A 87 31.21 -8.11 -35.46
CA ASP A 87 32.08 -9.27 -35.73
C ASP A 87 31.36 -10.59 -35.42
N PRO A 88 30.96 -11.36 -36.45
CA PRO A 88 30.34 -12.67 -36.27
C PRO A 88 31.22 -13.70 -35.56
N ASN A 89 32.55 -13.54 -35.56
CA ASN A 89 33.47 -14.47 -34.88
C ASN A 89 33.44 -14.32 -33.36
N GLU A 90 32.91 -13.20 -32.85
CA GLU A 90 32.70 -12.98 -31.43
C GLU A 90 31.47 -13.74 -30.92
N LEU A 91 30.59 -14.20 -31.81
CA LEU A 91 29.32 -14.82 -31.46
C LEU A 91 29.42 -16.35 -31.37
N PRO A 92 28.65 -16.98 -30.45
CA PRO A 92 28.49 -18.43 -30.46
C PRO A 92 27.94 -18.93 -31.81
N PRO A 93 28.34 -20.14 -32.27
CA PRO A 93 27.84 -20.71 -33.52
C PRO A 93 26.30 -20.78 -33.56
N GLY A 94 25.71 -20.35 -34.67
CA GLY A 94 24.25 -20.34 -34.86
C GLY A 94 23.54 -19.06 -34.38
N THR A 95 24.27 -18.11 -33.78
CA THR A 95 23.70 -16.83 -33.34
C THR A 95 23.48 -15.89 -34.53
N SER A 96 22.29 -15.29 -34.62
CA SER A 96 22.00 -14.23 -35.59
C SER A 96 22.80 -12.96 -35.26
N PRO A 97 23.44 -12.30 -36.23
CA PRO A 97 24.14 -11.04 -35.99
C PRO A 97 23.18 -9.86 -35.77
N LYS A 98 21.89 -10.00 -36.09
CA LYS A 98 20.90 -8.92 -35.95
C LYS A 98 20.36 -8.84 -34.53
N ILE A 99 20.30 -7.63 -33.97
CA ILE A 99 19.86 -7.38 -32.59
C ILE A 99 18.46 -6.77 -32.57
N SER A 100 18.30 -5.59 -33.15
CA SER A 100 17.01 -4.88 -33.17
C SER A 100 16.91 -3.92 -34.35
N LYS A 101 15.68 -3.59 -34.72
CA LYS A 101 15.34 -2.62 -35.76
C LYS A 101 14.53 -1.50 -35.15
N PHE A 102 14.95 -0.26 -35.40
CA PHE A 102 14.30 0.96 -34.95
C PHE A 102 13.71 1.71 -36.15
N THR A 103 12.53 2.29 -35.99
CA THR A 103 11.94 3.23 -36.94
C THR A 103 11.87 4.60 -36.28
N ILE A 104 12.51 5.59 -36.90
CA ILE A 104 12.55 6.97 -36.40
C ILE A 104 11.68 7.84 -37.30
N GLY A 105 10.61 8.38 -36.74
CA GLY A 105 9.56 9.12 -37.44
C GLY A 105 8.16 8.62 -37.05
N PRO A 106 7.09 9.23 -37.60
CA PRO A 106 7.09 9.95 -38.86
C PRO A 106 7.58 11.41 -38.79
N PHE A 107 8.33 11.83 -39.81
CA PHE A 107 8.59 13.24 -40.14
C PHE A 107 8.86 13.40 -41.64
N GLN A 108 8.64 14.60 -42.17
CA GLN A 108 8.93 14.95 -43.57
C GLN A 108 9.51 16.36 -43.64
N VAL A 109 10.56 16.52 -44.44
CA VAL A 109 11.17 17.80 -44.76
C VAL A 109 11.15 17.98 -46.29
N SER A 110 11.05 19.22 -46.77
CA SER A 110 11.03 19.57 -48.20
C SER A 110 12.15 18.87 -48.99
N ASP A 111 11.80 18.35 -50.17
CA ASP A 111 12.52 17.34 -50.96
C ASP A 111 13.96 17.68 -51.39
N ARG A 112 14.44 18.91 -51.10
CA ARG A 112 15.77 19.39 -51.51
C ARG A 112 16.80 19.50 -50.39
N GLU A 113 16.42 19.37 -49.11
CA GLU A 113 17.34 19.55 -47.99
C GLU A 113 17.24 18.40 -46.98
N LYS A 114 18.37 17.70 -46.74
CA LYS A 114 18.47 16.70 -45.66
C LYS A 114 18.71 17.43 -44.35
N VAL A 115 17.82 17.20 -43.37
CA VAL A 115 17.91 17.86 -42.07
C VAL A 115 18.68 16.99 -41.09
N LYS A 116 19.36 17.65 -40.15
CA LYS A 116 20.16 17.00 -39.12
C LYS A 116 19.24 16.35 -38.07
N VAL A 117 19.39 15.04 -37.89
CA VAL A 117 18.73 14.25 -36.86
C VAL A 117 19.80 13.71 -35.90
N LYS A 118 19.68 14.03 -34.61
CA LYS A 118 20.50 13.44 -33.56
C LYS A 118 19.77 12.26 -32.93
N VAL A 119 20.35 11.07 -32.99
CA VAL A 119 19.81 9.84 -32.40
C VAL A 119 20.68 9.45 -31.21
N ARG A 120 20.08 9.39 -30.03
CA ARG A 120 20.74 9.01 -28.79
C ARG A 120 20.58 7.50 -28.59
N VAL A 121 21.66 6.76 -28.83
CA VAL A 121 21.74 5.31 -28.64
C VAL A 121 22.30 5.02 -27.25
N GLN A 122 21.68 4.10 -26.54
CA GLN A 122 22.08 3.69 -25.20
C GLN A 122 22.38 2.19 -25.17
N LEU A 123 23.49 1.81 -24.55
CA LEU A 123 23.70 0.48 -24.01
C LEU A 123 23.34 0.58 -22.52
N ASN A 124 22.18 0.03 -22.15
CA ASN A 124 21.60 0.24 -20.82
C ASN A 124 22.28 -0.61 -19.73
N LEU A 125 21.82 -0.48 -18.48
CA LEU A 125 22.38 -1.21 -17.33
C LEU A 125 22.24 -2.74 -17.46
N HIS A 126 21.32 -3.22 -18.31
CA HIS A 126 21.10 -4.65 -18.57
C HIS A 126 21.93 -5.17 -19.75
N GLY A 127 22.80 -4.34 -20.34
CA GLY A 127 23.56 -4.70 -21.54
C GLY A 127 22.71 -4.78 -22.80
N ILE A 128 21.51 -4.17 -22.81
CA ILE A 128 20.62 -4.11 -23.97
C ILE A 128 20.85 -2.79 -24.70
N VAL A 129 21.04 -2.86 -26.02
CA VAL A 129 21.18 -1.68 -26.87
C VAL A 129 19.81 -1.19 -27.34
N THR A 130 19.52 0.08 -27.06
CA THR A 130 18.25 0.73 -27.42
C THR A 130 18.50 2.12 -28.01
N VAL A 131 17.50 2.67 -28.71
CA VAL A 131 17.47 4.08 -29.11
C VAL A 131 16.59 4.83 -28.11
N GLU A 132 17.21 5.61 -27.22
CA GLU A 132 16.49 6.31 -26.15
C GLU A 132 15.69 7.51 -26.68
N SER A 133 16.23 8.25 -27.65
CA SER A 133 15.54 9.40 -28.25
C SER A 133 16.12 9.79 -29.61
N ALA A 134 15.31 10.49 -30.42
CA ALA A 134 15.74 11.09 -31.67
C ALA A 134 15.23 12.54 -31.79
N LEU A 135 16.11 13.45 -32.22
CA LEU A 135 15.86 14.89 -32.27
C LEU A 135 16.16 15.43 -33.68
N LEU A 136 15.15 15.99 -34.35
CA LEU A 136 15.31 16.78 -35.57
C LEU A 136 15.80 18.19 -35.23
N ILE A 137 16.77 18.70 -35.97
CA ILE A 137 17.42 20.00 -35.75
C ILE A 137 17.42 20.79 -37.07
N GLU A 138 16.64 21.87 -37.13
CA GLU A 138 16.53 22.77 -38.29
C GLU A 138 17.34 24.06 -38.07
N ASP A 139 18.31 24.33 -38.96
CA ASP A 139 19.08 25.57 -38.99
C ASP A 139 18.38 26.60 -39.91
N HIS A 140 17.82 27.67 -39.36
CA HIS A 140 17.26 28.75 -40.18
C HIS A 140 18.42 29.55 -40.83
N ARG A 141 18.64 29.37 -42.14
CA ARG A 141 19.54 30.24 -42.92
C ARG A 141 18.75 31.46 -43.39
N ASP A 142 18.89 32.57 -42.68
CA ASP A 142 18.42 33.88 -43.13
C ASP A 142 19.40 34.42 -44.19
N ASP A 143 18.93 34.56 -45.43
CA ASP A 143 19.72 34.98 -46.58
C ASP A 143 19.59 36.50 -46.74
N SER A 144 20.59 37.25 -46.29
CA SER A 144 20.65 38.71 -46.49
C SER A 144 22.11 39.17 -46.65
N ARG A 145 22.48 39.42 -47.91
CA ARG A 145 23.74 40.04 -48.33
C ARG A 145 23.70 41.55 -48.06
N GLY A 146 24.77 42.13 -47.50
CA GLY A 146 24.86 43.59 -47.32
C GLY A 146 26.11 44.11 -46.62
N ASN A 147 27.27 44.00 -47.28
CA ASN A 147 28.43 44.89 -47.32
C ASN A 147 28.65 45.99 -46.24
N ALA A 148 29.78 45.98 -45.52
CA ALA A 148 30.65 47.17 -45.27
C ALA A 148 31.92 46.84 -44.43
N ARG A 149 33.03 46.74 -45.15
CA ARG A 149 34.39 47.28 -44.91
C ARG A 149 34.74 47.88 -43.53
N GLY A 150 35.85 47.44 -42.93
CA GLY A 150 36.55 48.13 -41.84
C GLY A 150 37.79 47.39 -41.34
N THR A 151 38.96 47.88 -41.74
CA THR A 151 40.34 47.42 -41.53
C THR A 151 40.82 47.52 -40.08
N SER A 152 41.68 46.61 -39.61
CA SER A 152 43.05 46.89 -39.12
C SER A 152 43.64 45.71 -38.32
N GLU A 153 44.95 45.57 -38.47
CA GLU A 153 45.87 44.50 -38.09
C GLU A 153 46.10 44.36 -36.57
N ASN A 154 46.45 43.14 -36.12
CA ASN A 154 47.77 42.93 -35.49
C ASN A 154 48.15 41.44 -35.29
N MET A 155 49.47 41.24 -35.40
CA MET A 155 50.38 40.09 -35.30
C MET A 155 50.11 39.07 -34.16
N GLU A 156 50.27 37.75 -34.45
CA GLU A 156 51.39 36.84 -34.06
C GLU A 156 51.54 36.68 -32.53
N THR A 157 51.63 35.50 -31.90
CA THR A 157 52.49 34.32 -32.13
C THR A 157 52.03 33.14 -31.24
N ASP A 158 52.15 31.93 -31.79
CA ASP A 158 52.71 30.67 -31.25
C ASP A 158 52.42 30.08 -29.84
N ASN A 159 52.07 28.79 -29.94
CA ASN A 159 52.51 27.61 -29.19
C ASN A 159 51.96 27.27 -27.79
N ASP A 160 51.01 26.33 -27.81
CA ASP A 160 51.14 24.92 -27.36
C ASP A 160 51.26 24.57 -25.86
N THR A 161 50.53 23.48 -25.58
CA THR A 161 50.61 22.50 -24.48
C THR A 161 49.92 22.72 -23.12
N SER A 162 49.00 21.77 -22.88
CA SER A 162 48.76 20.99 -21.65
C SER A 162 47.70 21.44 -20.62
N SER A 163 46.65 20.59 -20.58
CA SER A 163 46.06 19.92 -19.42
C SER A 163 45.27 20.70 -18.35
N ASP A 164 43.98 20.34 -18.35
CA ASP A 164 43.16 19.86 -17.22
C ASP A 164 42.50 20.82 -16.21
N VAL A 165 41.16 20.69 -16.22
CA VAL A 165 40.15 20.83 -15.16
C VAL A 165 40.35 21.87 -14.03
N ALA A 166 39.53 22.92 -14.07
CA ALA A 166 38.66 23.29 -12.95
C ALA A 166 37.56 24.27 -13.40
N GLU A 167 36.41 24.10 -12.77
CA GLU A 167 35.15 24.84 -12.86
C GLU A 167 35.30 26.26 -12.26
N GLU A 168 34.86 27.32 -12.95
CA GLU A 168 34.32 28.51 -12.30
C GLU A 168 33.53 29.43 -13.25
N THR A 169 32.38 29.86 -12.74
CA THR A 169 31.63 31.13 -12.87
C THR A 169 31.56 31.96 -14.17
N ALA A 170 30.36 32.52 -14.33
CA ALA A 170 29.90 33.53 -15.27
C ALA A 170 30.92 34.61 -15.67
N ALA A 171 31.06 34.81 -16.99
CA ALA A 171 31.15 36.14 -17.58
C ALA A 171 30.69 36.11 -19.04
N ASP A 172 29.98 37.18 -19.38
CA ASP A 172 29.24 37.48 -20.58
C ASP A 172 30.11 37.52 -21.86
N GLY A 173 29.49 37.13 -22.97
CA GLY A 173 30.13 36.95 -24.27
C GLY A 173 29.09 36.66 -25.34
N MET A 174 28.11 37.56 -25.47
CA MET A 174 27.05 37.61 -26.48
C MET A 174 27.54 37.26 -27.90
N LYS A 175 27.51 35.97 -28.27
CA LYS A 175 27.38 35.54 -29.67
C LYS A 175 25.90 35.29 -29.92
N LYS A 176 25.26 36.13 -30.73
CA LYS A 176 23.90 35.94 -31.26
C LYS A 176 23.79 34.54 -31.89
N GLY A 177 23.29 33.57 -31.11
CA GLY A 177 22.95 32.25 -31.58
C GLY A 177 21.66 32.31 -32.41
N LYS A 178 21.73 31.85 -33.65
CA LYS A 178 20.53 31.62 -34.48
C LYS A 178 19.57 30.71 -33.72
N ALA A 179 18.29 31.09 -33.64
CA ALA A 179 17.27 30.26 -33.00
C ALA A 179 17.14 28.94 -33.78
N MET A 180 17.61 27.85 -33.19
CA MET A 180 17.62 26.52 -33.79
C MET A 180 16.40 25.73 -33.30
N ARG A 181 15.51 25.36 -34.22
CA ARG A 181 14.28 24.62 -33.89
C ARG A 181 14.63 23.15 -33.67
N ARG A 182 14.13 22.58 -32.58
CA ARG A 182 14.30 21.16 -32.22
C ARG A 182 12.93 20.49 -32.16
N GLN A 183 12.82 19.29 -32.73
CA GLN A 183 11.60 18.48 -32.68
C GLN A 183 11.95 17.05 -32.29
N ASP A 184 11.27 16.53 -31.27
CA ASP A 184 11.39 15.13 -30.86
C ASP A 184 10.70 14.24 -31.89
N LEU A 185 11.39 13.19 -32.32
CA LEU A 185 10.88 12.22 -33.28
C LEU A 185 10.46 10.94 -32.53
N PRO A 186 9.27 10.38 -32.82
CA PRO A 186 8.88 9.10 -32.25
C PRO A 186 9.84 7.99 -32.73
N VAL A 187 10.11 7.05 -31.83
CA VAL A 187 10.98 5.90 -32.05
C VAL A 187 10.17 4.64 -31.76
N SER A 188 10.02 3.76 -32.75
CA SER A 188 9.48 2.42 -32.53
C SER A 188 10.60 1.40 -32.57
N GLU A 189 10.66 0.49 -31.61
CA GLU A 189 11.65 -0.58 -31.53
C GLU A 189 11.03 -1.93 -31.87
N ASN A 190 11.78 -2.76 -32.59
CA ASN A 190 11.46 -4.15 -32.87
C ASN A 190 12.71 -5.00 -32.60
N VAL A 191 12.73 -5.70 -31.47
CA VAL A 191 13.85 -6.56 -31.06
C VAL A 191 13.72 -7.92 -31.76
N TYR A 192 14.78 -8.38 -32.43
CA TYR A 192 14.76 -9.68 -33.08
C TYR A 192 14.80 -10.80 -32.02
N GLY A 193 13.87 -11.75 -32.13
CA GLY A 193 13.71 -12.82 -31.14
C GLY A 193 13.00 -12.39 -29.84
N GLY A 194 12.64 -11.10 -29.71
CA GLY A 194 11.74 -10.64 -28.66
C GLY A 194 10.28 -10.96 -28.97
N MET A 195 9.45 -11.03 -27.93
CA MET A 195 8.00 -11.12 -28.10
C MET A 195 7.46 -9.80 -28.66
N THR A 196 6.51 -9.89 -29.58
CA THR A 196 5.73 -8.73 -29.99
C THR A 196 4.77 -8.28 -28.88
N GLU A 197 4.30 -7.04 -28.92
CA GLU A 197 3.35 -6.52 -27.93
C GLU A 197 2.06 -7.37 -27.86
N ALA A 198 1.62 -7.89 -29.01
CA ALA A 198 0.44 -8.75 -29.08
C ALA A 198 0.69 -10.12 -28.42
N GLU A 199 1.85 -10.75 -28.68
CA GLU A 199 2.24 -12.01 -28.04
C GLU A 199 2.45 -11.83 -26.54
N LEU A 200 3.06 -10.73 -26.12
CA LEU A 200 3.23 -10.40 -24.70
C LEU A 200 1.88 -10.21 -24.01
N SER A 201 0.96 -9.46 -24.62
CA SER A 201 -0.39 -9.27 -24.10
C SER A 201 -1.14 -10.62 -23.97
N GLN A 202 -1.01 -11.49 -24.96
CA GLN A 202 -1.59 -12.83 -24.91
C GLN A 202 -0.97 -13.71 -23.81
N ALA A 203 0.36 -13.64 -23.64
CA ALA A 203 1.07 -14.38 -22.60
C ALA A 203 0.66 -13.90 -21.21
N LEU A 204 0.53 -12.58 -21.01
CA LEU A 204 0.06 -11.98 -19.75
C LEU A 204 -1.38 -12.41 -19.42
N GLU A 205 -2.28 -12.38 -20.39
CA GLU A 205 -3.66 -12.84 -20.18
C GLU A 205 -3.71 -14.32 -19.80
N LYS A 206 -2.92 -15.16 -20.47
CA LYS A 206 -2.83 -16.58 -20.16
C LYS A 206 -2.27 -16.82 -18.75
N GLU A 207 -1.23 -16.09 -18.37
CA GLU A 207 -0.65 -16.17 -17.02
C GLU A 207 -1.68 -15.77 -15.96
N LEU A 208 -2.44 -14.69 -16.20
CA LEU A 208 -3.50 -14.26 -15.29
C LEU A 208 -4.58 -15.33 -15.14
N GLN A 209 -5.00 -15.97 -16.23
CA GLN A 209 -5.99 -17.04 -16.19
C GLN A 209 -5.51 -18.25 -15.39
N LEU A 210 -4.25 -18.66 -15.57
CA LEU A 210 -3.64 -19.75 -14.82
C LEU A 210 -3.54 -19.41 -13.33
N ALA A 211 -3.07 -18.20 -13.00
CA ALA A 211 -2.97 -17.74 -11.62
C ALA A 211 -4.35 -17.68 -10.94
N GLN A 212 -5.39 -17.22 -11.64
CA GLN A 212 -6.76 -17.21 -11.12
C GLN A 212 -7.30 -18.62 -10.87
N GLN A 213 -6.97 -19.56 -11.76
CA GLN A 213 -7.36 -20.96 -11.59
C GLN A 213 -6.69 -21.57 -10.34
N ASP A 214 -5.39 -21.34 -10.16
CA ASP A 214 -4.65 -21.82 -8.99
C ASP A 214 -5.22 -21.27 -7.68
N ILE A 215 -5.48 -19.95 -7.64
CA ILE A 215 -6.13 -19.30 -6.48
C ILE A 215 -7.48 -19.95 -6.17
N LYS A 216 -8.32 -20.18 -7.19
CA LYS A 216 -9.64 -20.79 -7.00
C LYS A 216 -9.55 -22.22 -6.45
N ILE A 217 -8.58 -23.00 -6.94
CA ILE A 217 -8.33 -24.36 -6.45
C ILE A 217 -7.90 -24.32 -4.98
N GLU A 218 -6.98 -23.42 -4.62
CA GLU A 218 -6.53 -23.25 -3.24
C GLU A 218 -7.67 -22.81 -2.31
N GLN A 219 -8.46 -21.82 -2.71
CA GLN A 219 -9.64 -21.36 -1.96
C GLN A 219 -10.66 -22.49 -1.74
N THR A 220 -10.93 -23.29 -2.78
CA THR A 220 -11.85 -24.43 -2.68
C THR A 220 -11.32 -25.47 -1.69
N LYS A 221 -10.02 -25.78 -1.76
CA LYS A 221 -9.35 -26.69 -0.83
C LYS A 221 -9.38 -26.18 0.60
N ASP A 222 -9.11 -24.90 0.81
CA ASP A 222 -9.17 -24.28 2.14
C ASP A 222 -10.58 -24.31 2.71
N ARG A 223 -11.59 -24.09 1.86
CA ARG A 223 -12.99 -24.15 2.30
C ARG A 223 -13.40 -25.57 2.70
N LYS A 224 -12.96 -26.58 1.94
CA LYS A 224 -13.12 -28.00 2.29
C LYS A 224 -12.44 -28.32 3.63
N ASN A 225 -11.17 -27.92 3.80
CA ASN A 225 -10.41 -28.13 5.03
C ASN A 225 -11.08 -27.45 6.24
N MET A 226 -11.67 -26.26 6.05
CA MET A 226 -12.39 -25.56 7.10
C MET A 226 -13.65 -26.31 7.53
N LEU A 227 -14.41 -26.86 6.57
CA LEU A 227 -15.57 -27.68 6.86
C LEU A 227 -15.16 -28.96 7.61
N GLU A 228 -14.15 -29.66 7.11
CA GLU A 228 -13.62 -30.88 7.73
C GLU A 228 -13.15 -30.62 9.18
N SER A 229 -12.33 -29.58 9.38
CA SER A 229 -11.87 -29.20 10.72
C SER A 229 -13.04 -28.83 11.64
N TYR A 230 -14.03 -28.10 11.13
CA TYR A 230 -15.23 -27.74 11.90
C TYR A 230 -16.01 -28.99 12.33
N VAL A 231 -16.13 -30.00 11.46
CA VAL A 231 -16.81 -31.25 11.80
C VAL A 231 -16.11 -31.96 12.96
N TYR A 232 -14.78 -32.12 12.88
CA TYR A 232 -13.99 -32.75 13.93
C TYR A 232 -14.02 -31.97 15.25
N GLU A 233 -13.81 -30.65 15.19
CA GLU A 233 -13.81 -29.78 16.37
C GLU A 233 -15.18 -29.78 17.05
N THR A 234 -16.26 -29.64 16.27
CA THR A 234 -17.63 -29.59 16.81
C THR A 234 -18.01 -30.93 17.44
N ARG A 235 -17.63 -32.05 16.84
CA ARG A 235 -17.85 -33.39 17.45
C ARG A 235 -17.18 -33.50 18.82
N SER A 236 -15.93 -33.04 18.94
CA SER A 236 -15.22 -33.01 20.22
C SER A 236 -15.88 -32.08 21.23
N LYS A 237 -16.25 -30.86 20.82
CA LYS A 237 -16.95 -29.90 21.68
C LYS A 237 -18.30 -30.41 22.16
N LEU A 238 -19.07 -31.10 21.33
CA LEU A 238 -20.38 -31.64 21.68
C LEU A 238 -20.31 -32.68 22.81
N LEU A 239 -19.26 -33.51 22.80
CA LEU A 239 -19.03 -34.53 23.84
C LEU A 239 -18.47 -33.95 25.15
N ASN A 240 -17.71 -32.86 25.03
CA ASN A 240 -16.96 -32.25 26.13
C ASN A 240 -17.57 -30.89 26.52
N THR A 241 -17.14 -29.81 25.87
CA THR A 241 -17.47 -28.42 26.20
C THR A 241 -18.96 -28.11 26.26
N TYR A 242 -19.74 -28.59 25.30
CA TYR A 242 -21.17 -28.31 25.17
C TYR A 242 -22.08 -29.34 25.85
N ARG A 243 -21.50 -30.32 26.56
CA ARG A 243 -22.22 -31.45 27.16
C ARG A 243 -23.42 -31.04 28.01
N SER A 244 -23.31 -29.93 28.75
CA SER A 244 -24.34 -29.42 29.65
C SER A 244 -25.25 -28.34 29.03
N PHE A 245 -24.93 -27.87 27.83
CA PHE A 245 -25.60 -26.74 27.16
C PHE A 245 -26.48 -27.19 25.98
N ALA A 246 -26.36 -28.44 25.57
CA ALA A 246 -27.21 -29.06 24.56
C ALA A 246 -28.19 -30.05 25.20
N THR A 247 -29.43 -30.05 24.72
CA THR A 247 -30.41 -31.11 24.99
C THR A 247 -30.02 -32.39 24.26
N GLU A 248 -30.53 -33.55 24.70
CA GLU A 248 -30.22 -34.82 24.01
C GLU A 248 -30.70 -34.82 22.56
N LEU A 249 -31.86 -34.20 22.28
CA LEU A 249 -32.38 -34.07 20.92
C LEU A 249 -31.50 -33.19 20.03
N GLU A 250 -30.96 -32.07 20.55
CA GLU A 250 -29.99 -31.25 19.84
C GLU A 250 -28.68 -32.01 19.61
N LYS A 251 -28.16 -32.75 20.61
CA LYS A 251 -26.94 -33.55 20.46
C LYS A 251 -27.09 -34.62 19.39
N GLU A 252 -28.19 -35.36 19.40
CA GLU A 252 -28.47 -36.37 18.38
C GLU A 252 -28.61 -35.74 16.99
N GLY A 253 -29.34 -34.63 16.88
CA GLY A 253 -29.54 -33.91 15.62
C GLY A 253 -28.23 -33.38 15.03
N ILE A 254 -27.41 -32.73 15.86
CA ILE A 254 -26.08 -32.22 15.46
C ILE A 254 -25.17 -33.39 15.10
N SER A 255 -25.07 -34.42 15.94
CA SER A 255 -24.19 -35.58 15.67
C SER A 255 -24.53 -36.28 14.35
N ARG A 256 -25.82 -36.43 14.05
CA ARG A 256 -26.28 -37.01 12.77
C ARG A 256 -25.86 -36.16 11.58
N ASN A 257 -26.04 -34.84 11.65
CA ASN A 257 -25.64 -33.93 10.57
C ASN A 257 -24.11 -33.87 10.39
N LEU A 258 -23.35 -33.90 11.49
CA LEU A 258 -21.89 -33.98 11.44
C LEU A 258 -21.44 -35.27 10.74
N GLN A 259 -22.04 -36.41 11.07
CA GLN A 259 -21.72 -37.69 10.40
C GLN A 259 -22.06 -37.65 8.91
N GLN A 260 -23.27 -37.19 8.56
CA GLN A 260 -23.68 -37.08 7.15
C GLN A 260 -22.77 -36.14 6.35
N THR A 261 -22.26 -35.08 6.98
CA THR A 261 -21.34 -34.15 6.32
C THR A 261 -19.94 -34.75 6.17
N GLU A 262 -19.47 -35.52 7.15
CA GLU A 262 -18.21 -36.27 7.05
C GLU A 262 -18.30 -37.33 5.94
N ASP A 263 -19.34 -38.16 5.93
CA ASP A 263 -19.54 -39.18 4.91
C ASP A 263 -19.59 -38.53 3.51
N TRP A 264 -20.33 -37.42 3.37
CA TRP A 264 -20.39 -36.67 2.14
C TRP A 264 -19.01 -36.10 1.71
N LEU A 265 -18.18 -35.60 2.63
CA LEU A 265 -16.84 -35.08 2.30
C LEU A 265 -15.92 -36.11 1.65
N TYR A 266 -16.14 -37.40 1.95
CA TYR A 266 -15.33 -38.52 1.44
C TYR A 266 -15.97 -39.27 0.27
N ASP A 267 -17.25 -39.04 0.00
CA ASP A 267 -17.99 -39.61 -1.14
C ASP A 267 -18.30 -38.54 -2.20
N ASP A 268 -19.53 -38.05 -2.25
CA ASP A 268 -20.01 -37.13 -3.29
C ASP A 268 -19.33 -35.74 -3.25
N GLY A 269 -18.80 -35.36 -2.09
CA GLY A 269 -18.21 -34.05 -1.80
C GLY A 269 -16.72 -33.95 -2.07
N VAL A 270 -16.09 -34.88 -2.80
CA VAL A 270 -14.63 -34.89 -3.00
C VAL A 270 -14.15 -33.70 -3.84
N ASP A 271 -14.87 -33.35 -4.90
CA ASP A 271 -14.51 -32.32 -5.89
C ASP A 271 -15.69 -31.37 -6.15
N GLU A 272 -16.19 -30.76 -5.07
CA GLU A 272 -17.32 -29.84 -5.12
C GLU A 272 -16.87 -28.38 -5.08
N SER A 273 -17.77 -27.46 -5.41
CA SER A 273 -17.44 -26.03 -5.42
C SER A 273 -17.27 -25.44 -4.02
N GLU A 274 -16.46 -24.38 -3.92
CA GLU A 274 -16.30 -23.57 -2.69
C GLU A 274 -17.65 -23.18 -2.05
N ASN A 275 -18.63 -22.80 -2.88
CA ASN A 275 -19.96 -22.41 -2.40
C ASN A 275 -20.69 -23.57 -1.70
N ILE A 276 -20.58 -24.79 -2.23
CA ILE A 276 -21.26 -25.96 -1.65
C ILE A 276 -20.64 -26.31 -0.29
N TYR A 277 -19.31 -26.30 -0.19
CA TYR A 277 -18.64 -26.45 1.12
C TYR A 277 -19.06 -25.34 2.10
N SER A 278 -19.29 -24.13 1.59
CA SER A 278 -19.73 -23.01 2.40
C SER A 278 -21.13 -23.18 2.95
N GLU A 279 -22.08 -23.57 2.10
CA GLU A 279 -23.46 -23.81 2.48
C GLU A 279 -23.56 -24.94 3.52
N LYS A 280 -22.82 -26.04 3.32
CA LYS A 280 -22.74 -27.13 4.30
C LYS A 280 -22.23 -26.65 5.66
N LEU A 281 -21.19 -25.82 5.68
CA LEU A 281 -20.67 -25.26 6.93
C LEU A 281 -21.72 -24.38 7.62
N ASP A 282 -22.40 -23.52 6.86
CA ASP A 282 -23.38 -22.59 7.42
C ASP A 282 -24.62 -23.34 7.94
N ASP A 283 -25.01 -24.44 7.29
CA ASP A 283 -26.09 -25.30 7.77
C ASP A 283 -25.73 -26.00 9.08
N LEU A 284 -24.48 -26.48 9.23
CA LEU A 284 -24.00 -27.01 10.51
C LEU A 284 -23.99 -25.92 11.60
N LYS A 285 -23.50 -24.72 11.28
CA LYS A 285 -23.48 -23.59 12.23
C LYS A 285 -24.86 -23.22 12.72
N LYS A 286 -25.89 -23.17 11.85
CA LYS A 286 -27.28 -22.91 12.28
C LYS A 286 -27.76 -23.85 13.38
N LEU A 287 -27.30 -25.11 13.39
CA LEU A 287 -27.64 -26.10 14.40
C LEU A 287 -26.80 -25.95 15.67
N VAL A 288 -25.51 -25.61 15.53
CA VAL A 288 -24.53 -25.56 16.63
C VAL A 288 -24.55 -24.22 17.36
N ASP A 289 -24.78 -23.12 16.65
CA ASP A 289 -24.73 -21.74 17.16
C ASP A 289 -25.64 -21.52 18.38
N PRO A 290 -26.89 -22.04 18.45
CA PRO A 290 -27.70 -21.90 19.65
C PRO A 290 -27.02 -22.48 20.89
N VAL A 291 -26.41 -23.67 20.76
CA VAL A 291 -25.70 -24.35 21.86
C VAL A 291 -24.43 -23.59 22.22
N GLU A 292 -23.65 -23.17 21.22
CA GLU A 292 -22.43 -22.39 21.44
C GLU A 292 -22.73 -21.04 22.10
N ASN A 293 -23.83 -20.39 21.72
CA ASN A 293 -24.30 -19.14 22.33
C ASN A 293 -24.69 -19.34 23.79
N ARG A 294 -25.41 -20.42 24.14
CA ARG A 294 -25.70 -20.76 25.55
C ARG A 294 -24.42 -20.94 26.36
N TYR A 295 -23.44 -21.66 25.81
CA TYR A 295 -22.14 -21.88 26.44
C TYR A 295 -21.36 -20.57 26.66
N LYS A 296 -21.21 -19.76 25.62
CA LYS A 296 -20.49 -18.47 25.70
C LYS A 296 -21.20 -17.48 26.62
N ASP A 297 -22.53 -17.48 26.62
CA ASP A 297 -23.30 -16.55 27.44
C ASP A 297 -23.17 -16.84 28.94
N GLU A 298 -22.85 -18.07 29.39
CA GLU A 298 -22.67 -18.35 30.82
C GLU A 298 -21.60 -17.46 31.47
N ASP A 299 -20.40 -17.39 30.87
CA ASP A 299 -19.31 -16.54 31.37
C ASP A 299 -19.58 -15.05 31.08
N ALA A 300 -20.06 -14.74 29.87
CA ALA A 300 -20.36 -13.36 29.49
C ALA A 300 -21.44 -12.74 30.39
N ARG A 301 -22.41 -13.53 30.83
CA ARG A 301 -23.46 -13.13 31.77
C ARG A 301 -22.89 -12.88 33.15
N ALA A 302 -22.03 -13.77 33.67
CA ALA A 302 -21.34 -13.53 34.93
C ALA A 302 -20.52 -12.23 34.91
N GLN A 303 -19.84 -11.95 33.80
CA GLN A 303 -19.11 -10.69 33.62
C GLN A 303 -20.04 -9.47 33.54
N ALA A 304 -21.13 -9.56 32.78
CA ALA A 304 -22.11 -8.48 32.66
C ALA A 304 -22.79 -8.18 34.01
N THR A 305 -23.13 -9.20 34.79
CA THR A 305 -23.66 -9.08 36.16
C THR A 305 -22.69 -8.33 37.06
N ARG A 306 -21.40 -8.70 37.06
CA ARG A 306 -20.36 -7.97 37.81
C ARG A 306 -20.26 -6.52 37.36
N GLY A 307 -20.31 -6.26 36.06
CA GLY A 307 -20.28 -4.90 35.49
C GLY A 307 -21.44 -4.04 35.98
N LEU A 308 -22.67 -4.57 35.96
CA LEU A 308 -23.84 -3.87 36.47
C LEU A 308 -23.76 -3.62 37.99
N LEU A 309 -23.31 -4.60 38.76
CA LEU A 309 -23.13 -4.42 40.21
C LEU A 309 -22.07 -3.37 40.54
N ASN A 310 -20.95 -3.35 39.82
CA ASN A 310 -19.93 -2.31 39.99
C ASN A 310 -20.50 -0.92 39.66
N CYS A 311 -21.24 -0.79 38.56
CA CYS A 311 -21.93 0.46 38.20
C CYS A 311 -22.87 0.94 39.32
N ILE A 312 -23.65 0.03 39.91
CA ILE A 312 -24.53 0.33 41.06
C ILE A 312 -23.73 0.85 42.26
N VAL A 313 -22.61 0.18 42.61
CA VAL A 313 -21.74 0.57 43.72
C VAL A 313 -21.11 1.94 43.47
N ASP A 314 -20.57 2.17 42.27
CA ASP A 314 -19.93 3.43 41.90
C ASP A 314 -20.89 4.61 42.06
N TYR A 315 -22.12 4.49 41.56
CA TYR A 315 -23.13 5.53 41.73
C TYR A 315 -23.57 5.71 43.19
N ARG A 316 -23.70 4.63 43.97
CA ARG A 316 -24.00 4.71 45.41
C ARG A 316 -22.89 5.40 46.22
N MET A 317 -21.64 5.29 45.78
CA MET A 317 -20.52 6.01 46.41
C MET A 317 -20.45 7.48 45.96
N ALA A 318 -20.80 7.76 44.70
CA ALA A 318 -20.75 9.11 44.13
C ALA A 318 -21.86 10.05 44.64
N VAL A 319 -22.97 9.53 45.17
CA VAL A 319 -24.09 10.36 45.68
C VAL A 319 -23.75 11.14 46.95
N GLY A 320 -22.66 10.85 47.67
CA GLY A 320 -22.34 11.49 48.95
C GLY A 320 -22.31 13.03 48.92
N SER A 321 -21.98 13.63 47.77
CA SER A 321 -21.87 15.08 47.57
C SER A 321 -23.10 15.75 46.94
N LEU A 322 -24.18 15.01 46.67
CA LEU A 322 -25.37 15.56 46.01
C LEU A 322 -26.44 16.06 47.01
N PRO A 323 -27.36 16.95 46.59
CA PRO A 323 -28.53 17.33 47.38
C PRO A 323 -29.41 16.12 47.73
N PRO A 324 -30.12 16.11 48.89
CA PRO A 324 -30.95 14.99 49.33
C PRO A 324 -31.89 14.44 48.24
N SER A 325 -32.60 15.32 47.52
CA SER A 325 -33.52 14.92 46.44
C SER A 325 -32.83 14.20 45.27
N GLU A 326 -31.59 14.58 44.93
CA GLU A 326 -30.82 13.94 43.83
C GLU A 326 -30.20 12.63 44.29
N ARG A 327 -29.70 12.59 45.52
CA ARG A 327 -29.22 11.36 46.15
C ARG A 327 -30.31 10.31 46.16
N ASP A 328 -31.50 10.66 46.64
CA ASP A 328 -32.62 9.73 46.73
C ASP A 328 -33.05 9.24 45.34
N ALA A 329 -33.01 10.11 44.32
CA ALA A 329 -33.33 9.74 42.94
C ALA A 329 -32.31 8.73 42.36
N VAL A 330 -31.00 8.98 42.51
CA VAL A 330 -29.95 8.06 42.04
C VAL A 330 -30.00 6.74 42.81
N VAL A 331 -30.16 6.78 44.13
CA VAL A 331 -30.28 5.57 44.97
C VAL A 331 -31.51 4.75 44.58
N ASN A 332 -32.65 5.40 44.29
CA ASN A 332 -33.86 4.72 43.83
C ASN A 332 -33.64 4.00 42.48
N GLU A 333 -32.97 4.64 41.51
CA GLU A 333 -32.63 3.99 40.24
C GLU A 333 -31.66 2.81 40.42
N CYS A 334 -30.65 2.96 41.27
CA CYS A 334 -29.76 1.85 41.65
C CYS A 334 -30.52 0.68 42.29
N ASN A 335 -31.47 0.96 43.20
CA ASN A 335 -32.28 -0.08 43.84
C ASN A 335 -33.18 -0.81 42.83
N LYS A 336 -33.80 -0.08 41.89
CA LYS A 336 -34.60 -0.69 40.81
C LYS A 336 -33.76 -1.58 39.91
N ALA A 337 -32.53 -1.16 39.59
CA ALA A 337 -31.62 -1.96 38.76
C ALA A 337 -31.14 -3.22 39.49
N GLU A 338 -30.79 -3.10 40.78
CA GLU A 338 -30.40 -4.23 41.62
C GLU A 338 -31.54 -5.25 41.79
N GLN A 339 -32.75 -4.77 42.11
CA GLN A 339 -33.93 -5.64 42.24
C GLN A 339 -34.24 -6.37 40.93
N TRP A 340 -34.22 -5.65 39.80
CA TRP A 340 -34.40 -6.26 38.48
C TRP A 340 -33.38 -7.37 38.20
N LEU A 341 -32.10 -7.12 38.54
CA LEU A 341 -31.02 -8.08 38.35
C LEU A 341 -31.23 -9.32 39.23
N GLN A 342 -31.59 -9.13 40.50
CA GLN A 342 -31.87 -10.22 41.43
C GLN A 342 -33.06 -11.07 40.96
N GLU A 343 -34.18 -10.45 40.58
CA GLU A 343 -35.38 -11.14 40.10
C GLU A 343 -35.09 -11.95 38.83
N LYS A 344 -34.36 -11.37 37.86
CA LYS A 344 -34.02 -12.04 36.61
C LYS A 344 -32.99 -13.16 36.82
N THR A 345 -32.01 -12.95 37.69
CA THR A 345 -31.00 -13.97 38.03
C THR A 345 -31.66 -15.17 38.71
N GLN A 346 -32.56 -14.93 39.68
CA GLN A 346 -33.29 -16.00 40.36
C GLN A 346 -34.11 -16.85 39.38
N ARG A 347 -34.78 -16.22 38.41
CA ARG A 347 -35.51 -16.95 37.36
C ARG A 347 -34.57 -17.70 36.41
N GLN A 348 -33.38 -17.15 36.14
CA GLN A 348 -32.39 -17.81 35.28
C GLN A 348 -31.78 -19.04 35.97
N ASP A 349 -31.53 -18.95 37.28
CA ASP A 349 -30.94 -20.03 38.09
C ASP A 349 -31.89 -21.22 38.27
N SER A 350 -33.20 -21.03 38.06
CA SER A 350 -34.18 -22.12 38.09
C SER A 350 -34.28 -22.89 36.77
N LEU A 351 -33.66 -22.41 35.69
CA LEU A 351 -33.66 -23.06 34.38
C LEU A 351 -32.47 -24.00 34.20
N PRO A 352 -32.63 -25.10 33.44
CA PRO A 352 -31.51 -25.97 33.12
C PRO A 352 -30.55 -25.26 32.15
N LYS A 353 -29.26 -25.60 32.23
CA LYS A 353 -28.19 -24.99 31.42
C LYS A 353 -28.35 -25.18 29.90
N ASN A 354 -29.15 -26.15 29.49
CA ASN A 354 -29.44 -26.48 28.10
C ASN A 354 -30.71 -25.82 27.56
N ALA A 355 -31.42 -25.04 28.38
CA ALA A 355 -32.48 -24.16 27.90
C ALA A 355 -31.91 -22.79 27.50
N ASP A 356 -32.58 -22.12 26.58
CA ASP A 356 -32.21 -20.75 26.21
C ASP A 356 -32.28 -19.82 27.43
N PRO A 357 -31.22 -19.03 27.69
CA PRO A 357 -31.23 -18.02 28.73
C PRO A 357 -32.41 -17.05 28.59
N ILE A 358 -33.06 -16.75 29.71
CA ILE A 358 -34.07 -15.69 29.80
C ILE A 358 -33.46 -14.33 30.16
N LEU A 359 -32.20 -14.35 30.60
CA LEU A 359 -31.41 -13.17 30.91
C LEU A 359 -30.11 -13.28 30.14
N TRP A 360 -30.06 -12.70 28.94
CA TRP A 360 -28.85 -12.67 28.14
C TRP A 360 -27.86 -11.63 28.65
N SER A 361 -26.56 -11.88 28.48
CA SER A 361 -25.51 -10.90 28.81
C SER A 361 -25.71 -9.54 28.12
N SER A 362 -26.25 -9.54 26.90
CA SER A 362 -26.61 -8.34 26.14
C SER A 362 -27.72 -7.52 26.83
N GLU A 363 -28.69 -8.17 27.45
CA GLU A 363 -29.77 -7.49 28.17
C GLU A 363 -29.27 -6.85 29.47
N ILE A 364 -28.36 -7.53 30.19
CA ILE A 364 -27.70 -6.97 31.39
C ILE A 364 -26.84 -5.76 31.02
N LYS A 365 -26.06 -5.85 29.94
CA LYS A 365 -25.26 -4.72 29.43
C LYS A 365 -26.16 -3.53 29.09
N ARG A 366 -27.24 -3.76 28.35
CA ARG A 366 -28.23 -2.71 28.04
C ARG A 366 -28.83 -2.09 29.30
N LYS A 367 -29.08 -2.88 30.35
CA LYS A 367 -29.56 -2.37 31.63
C LYS A 367 -28.50 -1.52 32.34
N ALA A 368 -27.23 -1.92 32.30
CA ALA A 368 -26.12 -1.14 32.86
C ALA A 368 -25.96 0.21 32.13
N ASP A 369 -26.02 0.21 30.80
CA ASP A 369 -25.95 1.43 30.00
C ASP A 369 -27.15 2.36 30.29
N ALA A 370 -28.35 1.80 30.46
CA ALA A 370 -29.53 2.57 30.81
C ALA A 370 -29.43 3.19 32.22
N LEU A 371 -28.91 2.44 33.20
CA LEU A 371 -28.66 2.95 34.55
C LEU A 371 -27.64 4.09 34.50
N ASP A 372 -26.51 3.88 33.83
CA ASP A 372 -25.45 4.87 33.66
C ASP A 372 -25.97 6.17 33.03
N ALA A 373 -26.74 6.07 31.96
CA ALA A 373 -27.35 7.23 31.30
C ALA A 373 -28.33 7.97 32.22
N MET A 374 -29.19 7.25 32.97
CA MET A 374 -30.14 7.87 33.89
C MET A 374 -29.45 8.56 35.07
N CYS A 375 -28.46 7.91 35.69
CA CYS A 375 -27.70 8.49 36.79
C CYS A 375 -26.92 9.74 36.35
N LYS A 376 -26.24 9.70 35.20
CA LYS A 376 -25.59 10.89 34.60
C LYS A 376 -26.58 12.01 34.32
N HIS A 377 -27.76 11.68 33.81
CA HIS A 377 -28.80 12.68 33.55
C HIS A 377 -29.25 13.35 34.85
N ILE A 378 -29.53 12.60 35.92
CA ILE A 378 -29.94 13.15 37.22
C ILE A 378 -28.85 14.08 37.77
N MET A 379 -27.59 13.64 37.74
CA MET A 379 -26.45 14.43 38.24
C MET A 379 -26.18 15.70 37.41
N ARG A 380 -26.51 15.70 36.11
CA ARG A 380 -26.27 16.84 35.21
C ARG A 380 -27.43 17.83 35.13
N SER A 381 -28.66 17.33 35.10
CA SER A 381 -29.87 18.15 34.87
C SER A 381 -30.10 19.18 35.99
N LYS A 382 -29.71 18.89 37.23
CA LYS A 382 -29.89 19.82 38.34
C LYS A 382 -28.68 20.70 38.68
N ALA A 383 -27.46 20.30 38.35
CA ALA A 383 -26.30 21.21 38.37
C ALA A 383 -26.50 22.44 37.44
N SER A 384 -27.33 22.32 36.40
CA SER A 384 -27.73 23.45 35.55
C SER A 384 -28.91 24.27 36.08
N GLY A 385 -29.76 23.67 36.92
CA GLY A 385 -30.93 24.34 37.53
C GLY A 385 -30.53 25.29 38.65
N THR A 386 -29.59 24.88 39.51
CA THR A 386 -29.07 25.74 40.60
C THR A 386 -28.42 27.01 40.06
N ARG A 387 -27.76 26.94 38.89
CA ARG A 387 -27.15 28.11 38.25
C ARG A 387 -28.17 29.10 37.67
N LEU A 388 -29.37 28.65 37.31
CA LEU A 388 -30.44 29.51 36.78
C LEU A 388 -31.28 30.13 37.92
N GLU A 389 -31.55 29.39 39.00
CA GLU A 389 -32.23 29.94 40.19
C GLU A 389 -31.37 31.00 40.91
N ASP A 390 -30.06 30.78 41.07
CA ASP A 390 -29.14 31.78 41.63
C ASP A 390 -29.10 33.08 40.81
N THR A 391 -29.33 32.98 39.49
CA THR A 391 -29.36 34.15 38.59
C THR A 391 -30.70 34.91 38.69
N MET A 392 -31.82 34.19 38.79
CA MET A 392 -33.15 34.80 38.93
C MET A 392 -33.37 35.41 40.33
N GLU A 393 -32.88 34.78 41.41
CA GLU A 393 -32.93 35.36 42.75
C GLU A 393 -32.02 36.59 42.89
N ALA A 394 -30.88 36.63 42.19
CA ALA A 394 -30.02 37.82 42.13
C ALA A 394 -30.70 38.98 41.37
N GLU A 395 -31.41 38.71 40.27
CA GLU A 395 -32.17 39.74 39.55
C GLU A 395 -33.39 40.25 40.31
N GLN A 396 -34.06 39.41 41.11
CA GLN A 396 -35.19 39.82 41.94
C GLN A 396 -34.77 40.62 43.17
N ARG A 397 -33.62 40.31 43.79
CA ARG A 397 -33.05 41.14 44.87
C ARG A 397 -32.63 42.52 44.37
N ASN A 398 -32.06 42.62 43.17
CA ASN A 398 -31.64 43.90 42.60
C ASN A 398 -32.82 44.84 42.27
N LYS A 399 -33.98 44.28 41.88
CA LYS A 399 -35.20 45.07 41.63
C LYS A 399 -35.90 45.56 42.91
N GLN A 400 -35.62 44.97 44.05
CA GLN A 400 -36.27 45.32 45.32
C GLN A 400 -35.52 46.42 46.09
N ASP A 401 -34.21 46.57 45.86
CA ASP A 401 -33.40 47.68 46.38
C ASP A 401 -33.56 48.99 45.58
N ASP A 402 -33.95 48.91 44.30
CA ASP A 402 -34.11 50.10 43.44
C ASP A 402 -35.44 50.86 43.65
N MET A 403 -36.32 50.36 44.54
CA MET A 403 -37.62 50.98 44.87
C MET A 403 -37.65 51.67 46.24
N ARG A 404 -36.52 51.84 46.92
CA ARG A 404 -36.45 52.39 48.29
C ARG A 404 -35.59 53.63 48.46
N VAL A 405 -35.34 54.36 47.37
CA VAL A 405 -34.74 55.70 47.42
C VAL A 405 -35.61 56.65 46.61
N ASP A 406 -36.57 57.28 47.30
CA ASP A 406 -37.04 58.65 47.07
C ASP A 406 -37.61 59.21 48.38
#